data_AF-A0A2V9T0I9-F1
#
_entry.id   AF-A0A2V9T0I9-F1
#
_cell.length_a   1.000
_cell.length_b   1.000
_cell.length_c   1.000
_cell.angle_alpha   90.00
_cell.angle_beta   90.00
_cell.angle_gamma   90.00
#
_symmetry.space_group_name_H-M   'P 1'
#
loop_
_entity.id
_entity.type
_entity.pdbx_description
1 polymer ?
#
loop_
_entity_poly.entity_id
_entity_poly.type
_entity_poly.pdbx_seq_one_letter_code
_entity_poly.pdbx_strand_id
1 'polypeptide(L)' 'MPVTDTTPAAQAVQLEIQRSMSGEQRLLLAFEMSLFARELSRERIRRDHPEWPETQIARELLRLAFFLAPLPDLQ' A
#
# COMPACT_ATOMS: atom_id res chain seq x y z
N MET A 1 -17.88 -18.63 -11.85
CA MET A 1 -17.18 -18.23 -10.62
C MET A 1 -15.99 -17.37 -11.02
N PRO A 2 -15.67 -16.28 -10.31
CA PRO A 2 -14.47 -15.50 -10.59
C PRO A 2 -13.25 -16.40 -10.39
N VAL A 3 -12.30 -16.36 -11.34
CA VAL A 3 -11.03 -17.07 -11.20
C VAL A 3 -10.15 -16.26 -10.25
N THR A 4 -9.84 -16.82 -9.09
CA THR A 4 -8.95 -16.23 -8.09
C THR A 4 -7.62 -16.98 -8.09
N ASP A 5 -6.50 -16.27 -7.97
CA ASP A 5 -5.17 -16.88 -7.79
C ASP A 5 -5.02 -17.55 -6.40
N THR A 6 -5.98 -17.32 -5.51
CA THR A 6 -6.04 -17.92 -4.18
C THR A 6 -7.01 -19.09 -4.18
N THR A 7 -6.53 -20.28 -3.80
CA THR A 7 -7.38 -21.46 -3.61
C THR A 7 -8.19 -21.35 -2.30
N PRO A 8 -9.35 -22.02 -2.19
CA PRO A 8 -10.15 -22.01 -0.95
C PRO A 8 -9.36 -22.48 0.29
N ALA A 9 -8.47 -23.46 0.13
CA ALA A 9 -7.63 -23.95 1.21
C ALA A 9 -6.60 -22.90 1.67
N ALA A 10 -5.94 -22.20 0.73
CA ALA A 10 -5.02 -21.13 1.06
C ALA A 10 -5.73 -19.95 1.76
N GLN A 11 -6.94 -19.61 1.31
CA GLN A 11 -7.77 -18.59 1.94
C GLN A 11 -8.15 -18.98 3.38
N ALA A 12 -8.49 -20.24 3.62
CA ALA A 12 -8.82 -20.73 4.97
C ALA A 12 -7.63 -20.60 5.93
N VAL A 13 -6.43 -20.99 5.49
CA VAL A 13 -5.18 -20.85 6.27
C VAL A 13 -4.89 -19.39 6.57
N GLN A 14 -4.99 -18.51 5.57
CA GLN A 14 -4.78 -17.07 5.76
C GLN A 14 -5.73 -16.49 6.81
N LEU A 15 -7.00 -16.87 6.76
CA LEU A 15 -8.02 -16.40 7.70
C LEU A 15 -7.78 -16.90 9.12
N GLU A 16 -7.35 -18.16 9.29
CA GLU A 16 -6.98 -18.72 10.58
C GLU A 16 -5.83 -17.94 11.22
N ILE A 17 -4.75 -17.68 10.47
CA ILE A 17 -3.60 -16.90 10.92
C ILE A 17 -4.02 -15.49 11.35
N GLN A 18 -4.83 -14.80 10.55
CA GLN A 18 -5.29 -13.45 10.88
C GLN A 18 -6.16 -13.41 12.13
N ARG A 19 -6.99 -14.45 12.35
CA ARG A 19 -7.82 -14.59 13.55
C ARG A 19 -7.01 -14.90 14.79
N SER A 20 -5.91 -15.65 14.67
CA SER A 20 -5.05 -16.01 15.80
C SER A 20 -4.13 -14.88 16.25
N MET A 21 -3.97 -13.81 15.45
CA MET A 21 -3.13 -12.67 15.83
C MET A 21 -3.66 -11.93 17.06
N SER A 22 -2.76 -11.42 17.89
CA SER A 22 -3.07 -10.44 18.92
C SER A 22 -3.37 -9.06 18.30
N GLY A 23 -3.84 -8.11 19.11
CA GLY A 23 -4.03 -6.73 18.65
C GLY A 23 -2.70 -6.07 18.22
N GLU A 24 -1.65 -6.30 19.00
CA GLU A 24 -0.30 -5.80 18.76
C GLU A 24 0.29 -6.37 17.46
N GLN A 25 0.13 -7.69 17.23
CA GLN A 25 0.58 -8.34 16.00
C GLN A 25 -0.16 -7.78 14.76
N ARG A 26 -1.47 -7.54 14.88
CA ARG A 26 -2.24 -6.90 13.82
C ARG A 26 -1.75 -5.48 13.51
N LEU A 27 -1.43 -4.69 14.54
CA LEU A 27 -0.87 -3.35 14.35
C LEU A 27 0.49 -3.40 13.66
N LEU A 28 1.41 -4.27 14.12
CA LEU A 28 2.71 -4.44 13.50
C LEU A 28 2.59 -4.82 12.02
N LEU A 29 1.78 -5.83 11.70
CA LEU A 29 1.54 -6.23 10.32
C LEU A 29 0.95 -5.09 9.48
N ALA A 30 -0.01 -4.34 10.02
CA ALA A 30 -0.58 -3.19 9.33
C ALA A 30 0.47 -2.12 9.03
N PHE A 31 1.38 -1.84 9.98
CA PHE A 31 2.48 -0.90 9.76
C PHE A 31 3.44 -1.40 8.66
N GLU A 32 3.84 -2.67 8.72
CA GLU A 32 4.72 -3.27 7.70
C GLU A 32 4.11 -3.20 6.30
N MET A 33 2.86 -3.64 6.15
CA MET A 33 2.13 -3.57 4.89
C MET A 33 2.03 -2.12 4.37
N SER A 34 1.79 -1.17 5.29
CA SER A 34 1.66 0.23 4.95
C SER A 34 2.98 0.85 4.48
N LEU A 35 4.11 0.49 5.09
CA LEU A 35 5.44 0.92 4.65
C LEU A 35 5.78 0.33 3.28
N PHE A 36 5.59 -0.98 3.13
CA PHE A 36 5.84 -1.68 1.88
C PHE A 36 5.03 -1.11 0.70
N ALA A 37 3.73 -0.88 0.90
CA ALA A 37 2.87 -0.29 -0.13
C ALA A 37 3.33 1.11 -0.55
N ARG A 38 3.82 1.93 0.39
CA ARG A 38 4.35 3.27 0.10
C ARG A 38 5.65 3.21 -0.70
N GLU A 39 6.55 2.29 -0.35
CA GLU A 39 7.80 2.09 -1.08
C GLU A 39 7.55 1.62 -2.51
N LEU A 40 6.68 0.63 -2.67
CA LEU A 40 6.29 0.12 -3.99
C LEU A 40 5.66 1.23 -4.85
N SER A 41 4.79 2.04 -4.25
CA SER A 41 4.15 3.16 -4.93
C SER A 41 5.18 4.24 -5.32
N ARG A 42 6.11 4.57 -4.42
CA ARG A 42 7.20 5.53 -4.69
C ARG A 42 8.07 5.08 -5.86
N GLU A 43 8.45 3.80 -5.90
CA GLU A 43 9.27 3.27 -6.98
C GLU A 43 8.54 3.32 -8.32
N ARG A 44 7.24 2.99 -8.35
CA ARG A 44 6.42 3.18 -9.53
C ARG A 44 6.41 4.64 -10.01
N ILE A 45 6.15 5.59 -9.11
CA ILE A 45 6.12 7.03 -9.46
C ILE A 45 7.47 7.47 -10.05
N ARG A 46 8.59 7.06 -9.43
CA ARG A 46 9.94 7.37 -9.93
C ARG A 46 10.18 6.82 -11.33
N ARG A 47 9.75 5.59 -11.59
CA ARG A 47 9.88 4.96 -12.92
C ARG A 47 9.02 5.66 -13.96
N ASP A 48 7.79 6.03 -13.60
CA ASP A 48 6.83 6.65 -14.50
C ASP A 48 7.16 8.16 -14.72
N HIS A 49 7.89 8.80 -13.80
CA HIS A 49 8.33 10.21 -13.82
C HIS A 49 9.80 10.40 -13.36
N PRO A 50 10.79 9.99 -14.16
CA PRO A 50 12.21 10.00 -13.77
C PRO A 50 12.78 11.41 -13.54
N GLU A 51 12.14 12.45 -14.08
CA GLU A 51 12.55 13.86 -13.95
C GLU A 51 12.03 14.55 -12.69
N TRP A 52 11.10 13.92 -11.97
CA TRP A 52 10.49 14.53 -10.79
C TRP A 52 11.46 14.55 -9.60
N PRO A 53 11.59 15.69 -8.90
CA PRO A 53 12.26 15.72 -7.61
C PRO A 53 11.45 14.94 -6.55
N GLU A 54 12.13 14.49 -5.51
CA GLU A 54 11.51 13.72 -4.41
C GLU A 54 10.33 14.45 -3.74
N THR A 55 10.28 15.78 -3.78
CA THR A 55 9.14 16.57 -3.28
C THR A 55 7.86 16.35 -4.10
N GLN A 56 7.97 16.26 -5.43
CA GLN A 56 6.84 15.95 -6.31
C GLN A 56 6.40 14.49 -6.14
N ILE A 57 7.36 13.57 -6.04
CA ILE A 57 7.09 12.15 -5.77
C ILE A 57 6.34 11.97 -4.44
N ALA A 58 6.78 12.66 -3.38
CA ALA A 58 6.13 12.59 -2.06
C ALA A 58 4.69 13.13 -2.10
N ARG A 59 4.45 14.21 -2.84
CA ARG A 59 3.10 14.78 -3.03
C ARG A 59 2.19 13.84 -3.82
N GLU A 60 2.71 13.24 -4.88
CA GLU A 60 1.93 12.28 -5.67
C GLU A 60 1.61 11.02 -4.86
N LEU A 61 2.55 10.54 -4.05
CA LEU A 61 2.32 9.44 -3.12
C LEU A 61 1.18 9.77 -2.13
N LEU A 62 1.18 10.99 -1.57
CA LEU A 62 0.11 11.45 -0.68
C LEU A 62 -1.24 11.52 -1.41
N ARG A 63 -1.26 12.04 -2.65
CA ARG A 63 -2.46 12.09 -3.49
C ARG A 63 -3.05 10.69 -3.69
N LEU A 64 -2.23 9.74 -4.15
CA LEU A 64 -2.65 8.36 -4.39
C LEU A 64 -3.13 7.64 -3.12
N ALA A 65 -2.53 7.94 -1.96
CA ALA A 65 -2.85 7.27 -0.71
C ALA A 65 -4.13 7.80 -0.04
N PHE A 66 -4.43 9.10 -0.16
CA PHE A 66 -5.42 9.76 0.69
C PHE A 66 -6.42 10.68 -0.03
N PHE A 67 -6.13 11.12 -1.26
CA PHE A 67 -6.92 12.18 -1.90
C PHE A 67 -7.45 11.77 -3.28
N LEU A 68 -8.78 11.87 -3.44
CA LEU A 68 -9.42 11.68 -4.75
C LEU A 68 -9.11 12.82 -5.74
N ALA A 69 -8.60 13.96 -5.25
CA ALA A 69 -8.28 15.16 -6.03
C ALA A 69 -6.77 15.49 -5.94
N PRO A 70 -6.20 16.24 -6.92
CA PRO A 70 -4.84 16.75 -6.86
C PRO A 70 -4.55 17.57 -5.58
N LEU A 71 -3.32 17.48 -5.08
CA LEU A 71 -2.89 18.29 -3.94
C LEU A 71 -2.68 19.76 -4.35
N PRO A 72 -3.04 20.74 -3.50
CA PRO A 72 -2.84 22.15 -3.78
C PRO A 72 -1.34 22.51 -3.83
N ASP A 73 -0.94 23.34 -4.78
CA ASP A 73 0.46 23.72 -4.98
C ASP A 73 1.12 24.26 -3.70
N LEU A 74 2.42 24.00 -3.56
CA LEU A 74 3.20 24.59 -2.47
C LEU A 74 3.40 26.09 -2.80
N GLN A 75 2.95 26.98 -1.92
CA GLN A 75 3.22 28.42 -1.98
C GLN A 75 4.69 28.73 -1.67
#